data_AF-F6B4T7-F1
#
_entry.id   AF-F6B4T7-F1
#
_cell.length_a   1.000
_cell.length_b   1.000
_cell.length_c   1.000
_cell.angle_alpha   90.00
_cell.angle_beta   90.00
_cell.angle_gamma   90.00
#
_symmetry.space_group_name_H-M   'P 1'
#
loop_
_entity.id
_entity.type
_entity.pdbx_description
1 polymer ?
#
loop_
_entity_poly.entity_id
_entity_poly.type
_entity_poly.pdbx_seq_one_letter_code
_entity_poly.pdbx_strand_id
1 'polypeptide(L)'
;MDRQFIVSYQIQDSLYLNITNRCPNRCAFCIRQTATGIGYNLWLEKEPTVQEVLAAVKDPRQYQEIVFCGYGEPLSRLEIVKEVAAALKKQGAKSIRVNTNGQANLFYGRNIVPELANLVDTMSISLNAQDAATYVKICAPANGEEAYYSMLEFARKCVGVIPRVILSVVDWPGVDVPACQAIANELGAEFRLRKPID
;
A
#
# COMPACT_ATOMS: atom_id res chain seq x y z
N MET A 1 15.40 -23.53 -11.02
CA MET A 1 15.55 -22.07 -11.20
C MET A 1 15.28 -21.46 -9.85
N ASP A 2 16.32 -21.00 -9.17
CA ASP A 2 16.19 -20.37 -7.86
C ASP A 2 15.19 -19.23 -7.98
N ARG A 3 14.06 -19.32 -7.26
CA ARG A 3 13.10 -18.22 -7.21
C ARG A 3 13.78 -17.10 -6.45
N GLN A 4 14.23 -16.10 -7.19
CA GLN A 4 14.97 -14.98 -6.63
C GLN A 4 14.12 -14.31 -5.54
N PHE A 5 14.68 -14.19 -4.36
CA PHE A 5 14.07 -13.55 -3.20
C PHE A 5 14.08 -12.03 -3.37
N ILE A 6 13.06 -11.48 -4.05
CA ILE A 6 12.96 -10.04 -4.34
C ILE A 6 12.31 -9.32 -3.16
N VAL A 7 13.15 -8.85 -2.24
CA VAL A 7 12.75 -8.03 -1.09
C VAL A 7 12.67 -6.55 -1.45
N SER A 8 13.50 -6.09 -2.39
CA SER A 8 13.42 -4.74 -2.95
C SER A 8 13.56 -4.75 -4.47
N TYR A 9 12.90 -3.81 -5.12
CA TYR A 9 12.97 -3.59 -6.57
C TYR A 9 12.83 -2.09 -6.86
N GLN A 10 13.42 -1.63 -7.95
CA GLN A 10 13.41 -0.21 -8.29
C GLN A 10 12.49 0.04 -9.48
N ILE A 11 11.68 1.10 -9.40
CA ILE A 11 10.94 1.64 -10.53
C ILE A 11 11.29 3.12 -10.60
N GLN A 12 11.93 3.52 -11.71
CA GLN A 12 12.44 4.89 -11.89
C GLN A 12 13.30 5.31 -10.69
N ASP A 13 12.97 6.41 -10.02
CA ASP A 13 13.75 6.95 -8.90
C ASP A 13 13.25 6.49 -7.52
N SER A 14 12.34 5.50 -7.48
CA SER A 14 11.74 4.98 -6.26
C SER A 14 12.17 3.53 -5.99
N LEU A 15 12.51 3.24 -4.74
CA LEU A 15 12.77 1.87 -4.28
C LEU A 15 11.52 1.30 -3.62
N TYR A 16 11.09 0.13 -4.05
CA TYR A 16 9.92 -0.55 -3.52
C TYR A 16 10.35 -1.70 -2.63
N LEU A 17 9.68 -1.86 -1.49
CA LEU A 17 9.91 -2.89 -0.50
C LEU A 17 8.76 -3.90 -0.50
N ASN A 18 9.07 -5.14 -0.86
CA ASN A 18 8.16 -6.27 -0.92
C ASN A 18 8.30 -7.11 0.35
N ILE A 19 7.41 -6.90 1.31
CA ILE A 19 7.60 -7.43 2.67
C ILE A 19 6.60 -8.53 3.06
N THR A 20 5.58 -8.82 2.25
CA THR A 20 4.59 -9.84 2.57
C THR A 20 3.81 -10.30 1.34
N ASN A 21 3.36 -11.56 1.38
CA ASN A 21 2.39 -12.12 0.43
C ASN A 21 0.94 -11.99 0.93
N ARG A 22 0.73 -11.68 2.21
CA ARG A 22 -0.59 -11.67 2.84
C ARG A 22 -1.35 -10.42 2.43
N CYS A 23 -2.58 -10.59 1.95
CA CYS A 23 -3.49 -9.48 1.67
C CYS A 23 -4.92 -9.93 1.94
N PRO A 24 -5.74 -9.15 2.68
CA PRO A 24 -7.14 -9.47 2.92
C PRO A 24 -8.02 -9.34 1.67
N ASN A 25 -7.52 -8.71 0.60
CA ASN A 25 -8.24 -8.56 -0.66
C ASN A 25 -7.82 -9.62 -1.69
N ARG A 26 -8.76 -9.96 -2.57
CA ARG A 26 -8.55 -10.76 -3.79
C ARG A 26 -9.00 -9.99 -5.02
N CYS A 27 -8.46 -8.78 -5.21
CA CYS A 27 -8.92 -7.88 -6.27
C CYS A 27 -8.79 -8.50 -7.67
N ALA A 28 -9.80 -8.30 -8.51
CA ALA A 28 -9.84 -8.78 -9.89
C ALA A 28 -8.72 -8.20 -10.78
N PHE A 29 -8.26 -6.99 -10.45
CA PHE A 29 -7.17 -6.29 -11.14
C PHE A 29 -5.79 -6.47 -10.47
N CYS A 30 -5.67 -7.37 -9.49
CA CYS A 30 -4.43 -7.49 -8.73
C CYS A 30 -3.31 -8.06 -9.61
N ILE A 31 -2.18 -7.35 -9.66
CA ILE A 31 -1.02 -7.72 -10.49
C ILE A 31 -0.47 -9.12 -10.16
N ARG A 32 -0.69 -9.63 -8.95
CA ARG A 32 -0.29 -11.00 -8.55
C ARG A 32 -1.01 -12.10 -9.33
N GLN A 33 -2.09 -11.76 -10.06
CA GLN A 33 -2.81 -12.68 -10.94
C GLN A 33 -2.20 -12.73 -12.36
N THR A 34 -1.25 -11.85 -12.68
CA THR A 34 -0.57 -11.83 -13.99
C THR A 34 0.65 -12.74 -13.99
N ALA A 35 1.03 -13.24 -15.17
CA ALA A 35 2.19 -14.13 -15.32
C ALA A 35 3.52 -13.40 -15.12
N THR A 36 3.58 -12.12 -15.48
CA THR A 36 4.80 -11.30 -15.54
C THR A 36 4.99 -10.40 -14.32
N GLY A 37 3.93 -10.16 -13.53
CA GLY A 37 3.97 -9.19 -12.47
C GLY A 37 4.26 -7.79 -13.02
N ILE A 38 5.10 -7.04 -12.31
CA ILE A 38 5.57 -5.71 -12.74
C ILE A 38 6.91 -5.78 -13.52
N GLY A 39 7.19 -6.90 -14.19
CA GLY A 39 8.53 -7.24 -14.70
C GLY A 39 9.42 -7.93 -13.66
N TYR A 40 8.89 -8.16 -12.45
CA TYR A 40 9.49 -8.91 -11.36
C TYR A 40 8.48 -9.93 -10.82
N ASN A 41 8.93 -11.14 -10.49
CA ASN A 41 8.13 -12.08 -9.70
C ASN A 41 8.28 -11.75 -8.21
N LEU A 42 7.28 -11.09 -7.63
CA LEU A 42 7.30 -10.64 -6.23
C LEU A 42 6.79 -11.68 -5.23
N TRP A 43 6.50 -12.93 -5.64
CA TRP A 43 6.14 -13.96 -4.68
C TRP A 43 7.33 -14.29 -3.77
N LEU A 44 7.16 -14.02 -2.48
CA LEU A 44 8.16 -14.33 -1.47
C LEU A 44 8.10 -15.81 -1.08
N GLU A 45 9.24 -16.49 -1.01
CA GLU A 45 9.30 -17.85 -0.44
C GLU A 45 9.05 -17.84 1.07
N LYS A 46 9.49 -16.77 1.75
CA LYS A 46 9.25 -16.49 3.17
C LYS A 46 9.11 -14.99 3.39
N GLU A 47 8.40 -14.56 4.43
CA GLU A 47 8.35 -13.13 4.77
C GLU A 47 9.71 -12.66 5.31
N PRO A 48 10.32 -11.58 4.76
CA PRO A 48 11.65 -11.13 5.15
C PRO A 48 11.69 -10.58 6.58
N THR A 49 12.81 -10.68 7.28
CA THR A 49 13.04 -10.00 8.57
C THR A 49 13.33 -8.51 8.38
N VAL A 50 13.32 -7.71 9.45
CA VAL A 50 13.73 -6.30 9.41
C VAL A 50 15.15 -6.15 8.86
N GLN A 51 16.06 -7.03 9.27
CA GLN A 51 17.45 -7.03 8.82
C GLN A 51 17.55 -7.36 7.32
N GLU A 52 16.78 -8.34 6.83
CA GLU A 52 16.75 -8.68 5.41
C GLU A 52 16.20 -7.52 4.55
N VAL A 53 15.15 -6.82 5.04
CA VAL A 53 14.62 -5.63 4.35
C VAL A 53 15.64 -4.50 4.32
N LEU A 54 16.29 -4.19 5.45
CA LEU A 54 17.30 -3.13 5.51
C LEU A 54 18.53 -3.46 4.67
N ALA A 55 18.99 -4.71 4.67
CA ALA A 55 20.10 -5.15 3.83
C ALA A 55 19.80 -5.05 2.33
N ALA A 56 18.52 -5.12 1.95
CA ALA A 56 18.07 -4.92 0.58
C ALA A 56 18.05 -3.43 0.16
N VAL A 57 18.29 -2.49 1.08
CA VAL A 57 18.42 -1.05 0.81
C VAL A 57 19.87 -0.61 1.00
N LYS A 58 20.62 -0.49 -0.10
CA LYS A 58 22.05 -0.14 -0.04
C LYS A 58 22.31 1.27 0.49
N ASP A 59 21.72 2.28 -0.15
CA ASP A 59 21.81 3.68 0.28
C ASP A 59 20.46 4.38 0.04
N PRO A 60 19.67 4.66 1.10
CA PRO A 60 18.34 5.22 0.95
C PRO A 60 18.32 6.65 0.40
N ARG A 61 19.44 7.38 0.44
CA ARG A 61 19.54 8.78 -0.03
C ARG A 61 19.45 8.90 -1.55
N GLN A 62 19.73 7.80 -2.26
CA GLN A 62 19.73 7.76 -3.73
C GLN A 62 18.33 7.85 -4.31
N TYR A 63 17.32 7.37 -3.58
CA TYR A 63 15.94 7.33 -4.04
C TYR A 63 15.20 8.61 -3.67
N GLN A 64 14.27 9.03 -4.51
CA GLN A 64 13.34 10.12 -4.16
C GLN A 64 12.31 9.66 -3.15
N GLU A 65 11.93 8.39 -3.21
CA GLU A 65 10.89 7.80 -2.37
C GLU A 65 11.19 6.31 -2.15
N ILE A 66 10.99 5.84 -0.92
CA ILE A 66 10.99 4.41 -0.61
C ILE A 66 9.56 3.99 -0.30
N VAL A 67 9.07 2.98 -1.01
CA VAL A 67 7.65 2.61 -1.05
C VAL A 67 7.45 1.21 -0.49
N PHE A 68 6.71 1.06 0.61
CA PHE A 68 6.21 -0.25 1.02
C PHE A 68 5.10 -0.68 0.08
N CYS A 69 5.40 -1.62 -0.82
CA CYS A 69 4.48 -2.11 -1.83
C CYS A 69 5.01 -3.41 -2.47
N GLY A 70 4.19 -4.44 -2.46
CA GLY A 70 4.47 -5.76 -3.02
C GLY A 70 3.18 -6.46 -3.44
N TYR A 71 3.16 -7.80 -3.42
CA TYR A 71 1.92 -8.55 -3.69
C TYR A 71 0.95 -8.61 -2.50
N GLY A 72 1.45 -8.38 -1.28
CA GLY A 72 0.64 -8.33 -0.07
C GLY A 72 0.30 -6.90 0.40
N GLU A 73 -0.43 -6.84 1.52
CA GLU A 73 -0.77 -5.64 2.27
C GLU A 73 0.34 -5.33 3.29
N PRO A 74 1.18 -4.30 3.08
CA PRO A 74 2.33 -4.03 3.93
C PRO A 74 1.97 -3.77 5.39
N LEU A 75 0.82 -3.12 5.65
CA LEU A 75 0.41 -2.81 7.03
C LEU A 75 -0.02 -4.05 7.82
N SER A 76 -0.16 -5.22 7.20
CA SER A 76 -0.29 -6.49 7.94
C SER A 76 0.98 -6.85 8.72
N ARG A 77 2.10 -6.16 8.43
CA ARG A 77 3.38 -6.25 9.13
C ARG A 77 3.77 -4.90 9.73
N LEU A 78 2.85 -4.30 10.49
CA LEU A 78 3.00 -2.96 11.07
C LEU A 78 4.36 -2.73 11.76
N GLU A 79 4.83 -3.64 12.61
CA GLU A 79 6.09 -3.47 13.32
C GLU A 79 7.30 -3.43 12.37
N ILE A 80 7.32 -4.26 11.31
CA ILE A 80 8.37 -4.19 10.28
C ILE A 80 8.32 -2.84 9.57
N VAL A 81 7.13 -2.36 9.20
CA VAL A 81 6.99 -1.05 8.54
C VAL A 81 7.56 0.06 9.44
N LYS A 82 7.22 0.05 10.73
CA LYS A 82 7.72 1.03 11.71
C LYS A 82 9.23 0.98 11.88
N GLU A 83 9.78 -0.21 12.14
CA GLU A 83 11.22 -0.39 12.38
C GLU A 83 12.06 -0.02 11.15
N VAL A 84 11.65 -0.52 9.98
CA VAL A 84 12.35 -0.24 8.72
C VAL A 84 12.25 1.25 8.37
N ALA A 85 11.06 1.86 8.44
CA ALA A 85 10.89 3.29 8.13
C ALA A 85 11.74 4.17 9.06
N ALA A 86 11.75 3.87 10.37
CA ALA A 86 12.57 4.59 11.34
C ALA A 86 14.07 4.48 11.03
N ALA A 87 14.55 3.27 10.72
CA ALA A 87 15.95 3.03 10.38
C ALA A 87 16.36 3.73 9.08
N LEU A 88 15.53 3.64 8.03
CA LEU A 88 15.81 4.29 6.74
C LEU A 88 15.78 5.82 6.84
N LYS A 89 14.86 6.40 7.61
CA LYS A 89 14.87 7.85 7.90
C LYS A 89 16.16 8.27 8.63
N LYS A 90 16.61 7.51 9.62
CA LYS A 90 17.91 7.76 10.30
C LYS A 90 19.11 7.68 9.34
N GLN A 91 19.01 6.87 8.30
CA GLN A 91 20.04 6.74 7.25
C GLN A 91 19.90 7.81 6.14
N GLY A 92 18.92 8.70 6.21
CA GLY A 92 18.74 9.82 5.28
C GLY A 92 17.77 9.53 4.13
N ALA A 93 16.84 8.58 4.27
CA ALA A 93 15.75 8.43 3.31
C ALA A 93 14.97 9.75 3.17
N LYS A 94 14.78 10.21 1.93
CA LYS A 94 14.10 11.49 1.63
C LYS A 94 12.60 11.43 1.92
N SER A 95 11.95 10.33 1.55
CA SER A 95 10.52 10.14 1.72
C SER A 95 10.17 8.66 1.85
N ILE A 96 9.22 8.34 2.73
CA ILE A 96 8.64 7.01 2.92
C ILE A 96 7.16 7.04 2.53
N ARG A 97 6.75 6.16 1.61
CA ARG A 97 5.35 5.92 1.24
C ARG A 97 4.90 4.52 1.60
N VAL A 98 3.65 4.39 2.03
CA VAL A 98 2.99 3.09 2.16
C VAL A 98 1.83 3.02 1.15
N ASN A 99 1.83 1.99 0.31
CA ASN A 99 0.66 1.63 -0.48
C ASN A 99 -0.15 0.60 0.32
N THR A 100 -1.43 0.88 0.54
CA THR A 100 -2.29 0.03 1.39
C THR A 100 -3.71 -0.08 0.81
N ASN A 101 -4.41 -1.14 1.19
CA ASN A 101 -5.86 -1.28 1.04
C ASN A 101 -6.66 -0.56 2.15
N GLY A 102 -5.98 -0.01 3.16
CA GLY A 102 -6.60 0.82 4.22
C GLY A 102 -7.31 0.05 5.33
N GLN A 103 -7.23 -1.28 5.37
CA GLN A 103 -7.97 -2.10 6.35
C GLN A 103 -7.21 -2.36 7.66
N ALA A 104 -6.08 -1.68 7.89
CA ALA A 104 -5.20 -1.95 9.03
C ALA A 104 -5.90 -1.84 10.38
N ASN A 105 -6.72 -0.81 10.56
CA ASN A 105 -7.46 -0.64 11.80
C ASN A 105 -8.49 -1.77 12.02
N LEU A 106 -9.08 -2.31 10.95
CA LEU A 106 -10.04 -3.42 11.04
C LEU A 106 -9.38 -4.68 11.58
N PHE A 107 -8.25 -5.10 11.00
CA PHE A 107 -7.60 -6.35 11.44
C PHE A 107 -6.78 -6.21 12.72
N TYR A 108 -6.33 -5.01 13.11
CA TYR A 108 -5.71 -4.77 14.42
C TYR A 108 -6.72 -4.43 15.53
N GLY A 109 -7.98 -4.13 15.18
CA GLY A 109 -9.01 -3.74 16.15
C GLY A 109 -8.72 -2.42 16.88
N ARG A 110 -7.83 -1.57 16.34
CA ARG A 110 -7.40 -0.31 16.96
C ARG A 110 -6.89 0.67 15.92
N ASN A 111 -6.85 1.96 16.27
CA ASN A 111 -6.25 2.99 15.41
C ASN A 111 -4.72 2.92 15.43
N ILE A 112 -4.11 2.55 14.30
CA ILE A 112 -2.66 2.47 14.16
C ILE A 112 -2.01 3.74 13.57
N VAL A 113 -2.81 4.68 13.05
CA VAL A 113 -2.31 5.87 12.33
C VAL A 113 -1.34 6.70 13.18
N PRO A 114 -1.59 6.96 14.49
CA PRO A 114 -0.65 7.73 15.32
C PRO A 114 0.74 7.09 15.44
N GLU A 115 0.86 5.77 15.29
CA GLU A 115 2.15 5.07 15.36
C GLU A 115 2.99 5.24 14.09
N LEU A 116 2.36 5.66 12.99
CA LEU A 116 3.02 5.92 11.71
C LEU A 116 3.39 7.40 11.54
N ALA A 117 2.95 8.26 12.46
CA ALA A 117 3.31 9.67 12.46
C ALA A 117 4.84 9.83 12.53
N ASN A 118 5.39 10.75 11.73
CA ASN A 118 6.83 10.99 11.56
C ASN A 118 7.63 9.83 10.93
N LEU A 119 7.03 8.65 10.71
CA LEU A 119 7.66 7.50 10.05
C LEU A 119 7.25 7.42 8.57
N VAL A 120 6.01 7.76 8.25
CA VAL A 120 5.44 7.70 6.91
C VAL A 120 5.09 9.11 6.46
N ASP A 121 5.57 9.50 5.28
CA ASP A 121 5.32 10.82 4.70
C ASP A 121 4.09 10.80 3.78
N THR A 122 3.86 9.66 3.10
CA THR A 122 2.70 9.48 2.21
C THR A 122 1.97 8.17 2.51
N MET A 123 0.65 8.26 2.70
CA MET A 123 -0.24 7.10 2.74
C MET A 123 -1.07 7.04 1.45
N SER A 124 -0.83 6.03 0.62
CA SER A 124 -1.55 5.81 -0.64
C SER A 124 -2.54 4.66 -0.47
N ILE A 125 -3.82 5.01 -0.31
CA ILE A 125 -4.92 4.11 0.02
C ILE A 125 -5.66 3.71 -1.26
N SER A 126 -5.98 2.43 -1.39
CA SER A 126 -6.61 1.86 -2.58
C SER A 126 -8.14 1.85 -2.45
N LEU A 127 -8.78 2.98 -2.79
CA LEU A 127 -10.24 3.16 -2.78
C LEU A 127 -10.95 2.20 -3.74
N ASN A 128 -10.51 2.23 -5.01
CA ASN A 128 -10.94 1.42 -6.15
C ASN A 128 -12.44 1.36 -6.51
N ALA A 129 -13.37 1.81 -5.66
CA ALA A 129 -14.80 1.81 -5.95
C ALA A 129 -15.52 2.98 -5.26
N GLN A 130 -16.63 3.40 -5.85
CA GLN A 130 -17.47 4.51 -5.35
C GLN A 130 -18.41 4.09 -4.20
N ASP A 131 -18.64 2.79 -4.03
CA ASP A 131 -19.55 2.24 -3.03
C ASP A 131 -19.09 0.85 -2.56
N ALA A 132 -19.67 0.41 -1.43
CA ALA A 132 -19.29 -0.84 -0.78
C ALA A 132 -19.62 -2.07 -1.64
N ALA A 133 -20.76 -2.09 -2.33
CA ALA A 133 -21.18 -3.21 -3.16
C ALA A 133 -20.20 -3.42 -4.34
N THR A 134 -19.83 -2.33 -5.01
CA THR A 134 -18.83 -2.32 -6.09
C THR A 134 -17.46 -2.72 -5.55
N TYR A 135 -17.04 -2.18 -4.41
CA TYR A 135 -15.80 -2.56 -3.74
C TYR A 135 -15.74 -4.06 -3.45
N VAL A 136 -16.81 -4.62 -2.87
CA VAL A 136 -16.89 -6.07 -2.58
C VAL A 136 -16.76 -6.88 -3.86
N LYS A 137 -17.45 -6.47 -4.92
CA LYS A 137 -17.41 -7.15 -6.22
C LYS A 137 -16.00 -7.17 -6.83
N ILE A 138 -15.27 -6.06 -6.79
CA ILE A 138 -13.99 -5.93 -7.52
C ILE A 138 -12.76 -6.24 -6.65
N CYS A 139 -12.79 -5.91 -5.36
CA CYS A 139 -11.67 -6.09 -4.43
C CYS A 139 -11.78 -7.43 -3.67
N ALA A 140 -12.98 -8.00 -3.58
CA ALA A 140 -13.28 -9.25 -2.88
C ALA A 140 -12.58 -9.33 -1.50
N PRO A 141 -12.83 -8.36 -0.59
CA PRO A 141 -12.22 -8.34 0.73
C PRO A 141 -12.76 -9.47 1.62
N ALA A 142 -11.95 -9.96 2.55
CA ALA A 142 -12.35 -10.99 3.51
C ALA A 142 -13.53 -10.56 4.41
N ASN A 143 -13.65 -9.27 4.71
CA ASN A 143 -14.66 -8.71 5.61
C ASN A 143 -15.88 -8.09 4.90
N GLY A 144 -16.08 -8.37 3.61
CA GLY A 144 -17.22 -7.82 2.86
C GLY A 144 -17.26 -6.29 2.87
N GLU A 145 -18.44 -5.71 3.08
CA GLU A 145 -18.63 -4.25 3.04
C GLU A 145 -17.94 -3.50 4.20
N GLU A 146 -17.75 -4.16 5.35
CA GLU A 146 -17.05 -3.56 6.50
C GLU A 146 -15.63 -3.11 6.13
N ALA A 147 -14.96 -3.85 5.24
CA ALA A 147 -13.65 -3.47 4.71
C ALA A 147 -13.66 -2.12 3.98
N TYR A 148 -14.74 -1.81 3.25
CA TYR A 148 -14.89 -0.54 2.55
C TYR A 148 -15.05 0.61 3.54
N TYR A 149 -15.99 0.48 4.48
CA TYR A 149 -16.22 1.51 5.49
C TYR A 149 -15.01 1.73 6.39
N SER A 150 -14.33 0.65 6.79
CA SER A 150 -13.08 0.76 7.57
C SER A 150 -11.97 1.44 6.78
N MET A 151 -11.83 1.19 5.48
CA MET A 151 -10.85 1.87 4.64
C MET A 151 -11.12 3.39 4.55
N LEU A 152 -12.38 3.81 4.42
CA LEU A 152 -12.75 5.24 4.43
C LEU A 152 -12.47 5.89 5.80
N GLU A 153 -12.76 5.16 6.89
CA GLU A 153 -12.47 5.58 8.25
C GLU A 153 -10.97 5.75 8.49
N PHE A 154 -10.17 4.78 8.02
CA PHE A 154 -8.72 4.83 8.06
C PHE A 154 -8.18 6.02 7.28
N ALA A 155 -8.68 6.27 6.07
CA ALA A 155 -8.31 7.42 5.27
C ALA A 155 -8.60 8.74 6.00
N ARG A 156 -9.78 8.87 6.62
CA ARG A 156 -10.15 10.03 7.43
C ARG A 156 -9.20 10.24 8.60
N LYS A 157 -8.78 9.17 9.27
CA LYS A 157 -7.80 9.23 10.37
C LYS A 157 -6.39 9.60 9.92
N CYS A 158 -6.00 9.23 8.70
CA CYS A 158 -4.71 9.63 8.14
C CYS A 158 -4.63 11.13 7.86
N VAL A 159 -5.71 11.76 7.41
CA VAL A 159 -5.74 13.18 7.10
C VAL A 159 -5.50 14.00 8.37
N GLY A 160 -4.53 14.92 8.31
CA GLY A 160 -4.08 15.72 9.46
C GLY A 160 -3.02 15.05 10.35
N VAL A 161 -2.74 13.75 10.15
CA VAL A 161 -1.67 13.02 10.86
C VAL A 161 -0.51 12.65 9.93
N ILE A 162 -0.83 12.11 8.75
CA ILE A 162 0.13 11.80 7.70
C ILE A 162 0.25 13.04 6.78
N PRO A 163 1.47 13.50 6.46
CA PRO A 163 1.65 14.72 5.67
C PRO A 163 0.91 14.71 4.33
N ARG A 164 0.87 13.56 3.65
CA ARG A 164 0.18 13.39 2.38
C ARG A 164 -0.67 12.12 2.38
N VAL A 165 -1.95 12.26 2.05
CA VAL A 165 -2.89 11.14 1.92
C VAL A 165 -3.44 11.12 0.50
N ILE A 166 -3.37 9.97 -0.16
CA ILE A 166 -3.86 9.77 -1.52
C ILE A 166 -4.88 8.63 -1.51
N LEU A 167 -6.06 8.87 -2.06
CA LEU A 167 -6.99 7.81 -2.44
C LEU A 167 -6.84 7.52 -3.93
N SER A 168 -6.52 6.28 -4.25
CA SER A 168 -6.24 5.86 -5.62
C SER A 168 -7.21 4.81 -6.12
N VAL A 169 -7.47 4.85 -7.42
CA VAL A 169 -8.43 3.99 -8.13
C VAL A 169 -7.76 3.44 -9.37
N VAL A 170 -8.00 2.17 -9.68
CA VAL A 170 -7.69 1.63 -11.02
C VAL A 170 -8.88 1.94 -11.93
N ASP A 171 -8.60 2.47 -13.12
CA ASP A 171 -9.55 2.64 -14.20
C ASP A 171 -10.06 1.26 -14.66
N TRP A 172 -11.13 0.78 -14.01
CA TRP A 172 -11.62 -0.60 -14.10
C TRP A 172 -13.12 -0.64 -14.43
N PRO A 173 -13.60 -1.62 -15.21
CA PRO A 173 -15.01 -1.72 -15.57
C PRO A 173 -15.96 -1.71 -14.35
N GLY A 174 -16.94 -0.82 -14.40
CA GLY A 174 -17.95 -0.65 -13.34
C GLY A 174 -17.55 0.31 -12.22
N VAL A 175 -16.35 0.89 -12.26
CA VAL A 175 -15.92 1.92 -11.30
C VAL A 175 -16.32 3.30 -11.79
N ASP A 176 -17.05 4.04 -10.96
CA ASP A 176 -17.35 5.45 -11.20
C ASP A 176 -16.19 6.33 -10.70
N VAL A 177 -15.31 6.70 -11.62
CA VAL A 177 -14.11 7.51 -11.33
C VAL A 177 -14.47 8.90 -10.77
N PRO A 178 -15.41 9.68 -11.37
CA PRO A 178 -15.86 10.94 -10.77
C PRO A 178 -16.39 10.81 -9.34
N ALA A 179 -17.18 9.78 -9.03
CA ALA A 179 -17.69 9.56 -7.68
C ALA A 179 -16.56 9.22 -6.70
N CYS A 180 -15.58 8.42 -7.11
CA CYS A 180 -14.39 8.14 -6.30
C CYS A 180 -13.55 9.39 -6.02
N GLN A 181 -13.41 10.27 -7.01
CA GLN A 181 -12.73 11.55 -6.87
C GLN A 181 -13.47 12.47 -5.88
N ALA A 182 -14.81 12.47 -5.90
CA ALA A 182 -15.61 13.22 -4.94
C ALA A 182 -15.39 12.73 -3.50
N ILE A 183 -15.34 11.41 -3.28
CA ILE A 183 -15.04 10.81 -1.97
C ILE A 183 -13.65 11.26 -1.46
N ALA A 184 -12.64 11.24 -2.33
CA ALA A 184 -11.30 11.68 -1.94
C ALA A 184 -11.27 13.14 -1.49
N ASN A 185 -11.94 14.02 -2.25
CA ASN A 185 -12.04 15.44 -1.94
C ASN A 185 -12.80 15.69 -0.62
N GLU A 186 -13.91 14.99 -0.39
CA GLU A 186 -14.70 15.10 0.84
C GLU A 186 -13.87 14.72 2.08
N LEU A 187 -13.01 13.71 1.95
CA LEU A 187 -12.11 13.28 3.02
C LEU A 187 -10.90 14.19 3.20
N GLY A 188 -10.66 15.15 2.31
CA GLY A 188 -9.48 16.02 2.35
C GLY A 188 -8.20 15.34 1.87
N ALA A 189 -8.32 14.31 1.03
CA ALA A 189 -7.20 13.58 0.45
C ALA A 189 -7.02 13.89 -1.03
N GLU A 190 -5.81 13.70 -1.55
CA GLU A 190 -5.55 13.75 -2.97
C GLU A 190 -6.17 12.54 -3.68
N PHE A 191 -6.58 12.72 -4.94
CA PHE A 191 -7.03 11.61 -5.76
C PHE A 191 -5.99 11.24 -6.82
N ARG A 192 -5.87 9.94 -7.11
CA ARG A 192 -5.03 9.44 -8.20
C ARG A 192 -5.70 8.32 -8.98
N LEU A 193 -6.00 8.57 -10.24
CA LEU A 193 -6.38 7.52 -11.18
C LEU A 193 -5.13 6.74 -11.65
N ARG A 194 -5.24 5.42 -11.68
CA ARG A 194 -4.21 4.49 -12.15
C ARG A 194 -4.72 3.75 -13.36
N LYS A 195 -3.85 3.50 -14.33
CA LYS A 195 -4.17 2.60 -15.43
C LYS A 195 -4.05 1.14 -14.99
N PRO A 196 -4.88 0.23 -15.52
CA PRO A 196 -4.64 -1.21 -15.39
C PRO A 196 -3.24 -1.54 -15.89
N ILE A 197 -2.64 -2.55 -15.27
CA ILE A 197 -1.42 -3.15 -15.79
C ILE A 197 -1.86 -4.37 -16.59
N ASP A 198 -1.48 -4.40 -17.86
CA ASP A 198 -1.76 -5.51 -18.79
C ASP A 198 -0.94 -6.76 -18.45
#